data_AF-A0A918QUK7-F1
#
_entry.id   AF-A0A918QUK7-F1
#
_cell.length_a   1.000
_cell.length_b   1.000
_cell.length_c   1.000
_cell.angle_alpha   90.00
_cell.angle_beta   90.00
_cell.angle_gamma   90.00
#
_symmetry.space_group_name_H-M   'P 1'
#
loop_
_entity.id
_entity.type
_entity.pdbx_description
1 polymer ?
#
loop_
_entity_poly.entity_id
_entity_poly.type
_entity_poly.pdbx_seq_one_letter_code
_entity_poly.pdbx_strand_id
1 'polypeptide(L)'
;MIRIIGSAALAALQAKADAAQADAEAAQARAAAAQADAARHRDNATAAASTIGKLRAALARAEGELAVLRAQAHLDAEDRVVLRKLLSTARKQTTARNEVAVLLRHGELHSVHATQQAAEAAAVADGAPPQGWVSVAAGTPLPPAADVPWRVTVLPVHTER
;
A
#
# COMPACT_ATOMS: atom_id res chain seq x y z
N MET A 1 -18.81 62.98 -80.25
CA MET A 1 -20.13 62.33 -80.29
C MET A 1 -20.58 62.09 -78.85
N ILE A 2 -21.51 62.90 -78.33
CA ILE A 2 -21.98 62.78 -76.93
C ILE A 2 -23.14 61.77 -76.93
N ARG A 3 -23.00 60.68 -76.18
CA ARG A 3 -24.04 59.64 -76.06
C ARG A 3 -24.95 60.04 -74.89
N ILE A 4 -26.15 60.51 -75.19
CA ILE A 4 -27.15 60.84 -74.16
C ILE A 4 -27.73 59.53 -73.64
N ILE A 5 -27.39 59.18 -72.41
CA ILE A 5 -27.93 58.01 -71.74
C ILE A 5 -29.38 58.34 -71.34
N GLY A 6 -30.32 57.47 -71.71
CA GLY A 6 -31.73 57.63 -71.32
C GLY A 6 -31.92 57.42 -69.82
N SER A 7 -32.95 58.07 -69.25
CA SER A 7 -33.29 57.99 -67.82
C SER A 7 -33.42 56.55 -67.30
N ALA A 8 -33.94 55.62 -68.10
CA ALA A 8 -34.06 54.20 -67.74
C ALA A 8 -32.71 53.50 -67.53
N ALA A 9 -31.70 53.83 -68.35
CA ALA A 9 -30.36 53.25 -68.21
C ALA A 9 -29.61 53.82 -67.00
N LEU A 10 -29.83 55.11 -66.68
CA LEU A 10 -29.31 55.70 -65.45
C LEU A 10 -29.94 55.06 -64.19
N ALA A 11 -31.26 54.88 -64.18
CA ALA A 11 -31.97 54.21 -63.08
C ALA A 11 -31.49 52.76 -62.87
N ALA A 12 -31.25 52.03 -63.96
CA ALA A 12 -30.71 50.67 -63.88
C ALA A 12 -29.27 50.62 -63.33
N LEU A 13 -28.44 51.61 -63.65
CA LEU A 13 -27.08 51.72 -63.08
C LEU A 13 -27.13 52.08 -61.60
N GLN A 14 -28.02 52.98 -61.19
CA GLN A 14 -28.21 53.34 -59.78
C GLN A 14 -28.65 52.12 -58.97
N ALA A 15 -29.65 51.38 -59.44
CA ALA A 15 -30.12 50.17 -58.77
C ALA A 15 -29.02 49.10 -58.64
N LYS A 16 -28.13 48.98 -59.64
CA LYS A 16 -26.98 48.07 -59.57
C LYS A 16 -25.92 48.54 -58.57
N ALA A 17 -25.67 49.85 -58.49
CA ALA A 17 -24.75 50.43 -57.52
C ALA A 17 -25.27 50.22 -56.10
N ASP A 18 -26.56 50.49 -55.86
CA ASP A 18 -27.21 50.30 -54.57
C ASP A 18 -27.18 48.82 -54.15
N ALA A 19 -27.45 47.89 -55.08
CA ALA A 19 -27.35 46.46 -54.82
C ALA A 19 -25.91 46.01 -54.49
N ALA A 20 -24.93 46.46 -55.28
CA ALA A 20 -23.52 46.14 -55.02
C ALA A 20 -23.03 46.72 -53.69
N GLN A 21 -23.51 47.91 -53.30
CA GLN A 21 -23.21 48.49 -52.01
C GLN A 21 -23.82 47.66 -50.86
N ALA A 22 -25.08 47.26 -50.98
CA ALA A 22 -25.73 46.40 -49.98
C ALA A 22 -25.01 45.05 -49.83
N ASP A 23 -24.57 44.44 -50.94
CA ASP A 23 -23.79 43.21 -50.92
C ASP A 23 -22.43 43.39 -50.25
N ALA A 24 -21.74 44.51 -50.51
CA ALA A 24 -20.46 44.83 -49.89
C ALA A 24 -20.60 45.04 -48.37
N GLU A 25 -21.63 45.77 -47.93
CA GLU A 25 -21.94 45.97 -46.51
C GLU A 25 -22.27 44.63 -45.82
N ALA A 26 -23.06 43.77 -46.46
CA ALA A 26 -23.36 42.44 -45.95
C ALA A 26 -22.11 41.55 -45.86
N ALA A 27 -21.23 41.59 -46.86
CA ALA A 27 -19.97 40.86 -46.84
C ALA A 27 -19.03 41.35 -45.74
N GLN A 28 -18.94 42.67 -45.53
CA GLN A 28 -18.16 43.26 -44.44
C GLN A 28 -18.70 42.85 -43.07
N ALA A 29 -20.03 42.87 -42.89
CA ALA A 29 -20.65 42.42 -41.64
C ALA A 29 -20.35 40.94 -41.35
N ARG A 30 -20.43 40.06 -42.36
CA ARG A 30 -20.06 38.64 -42.22
C ARG A 30 -18.58 38.45 -41.89
N ALA A 31 -17.70 39.20 -42.53
CA ALA A 31 -16.26 39.15 -42.26
C ALA A 31 -15.94 39.60 -40.83
N ALA A 32 -16.56 40.68 -40.35
CA ALA A 32 -16.41 41.16 -38.98
C ALA A 32 -16.90 40.13 -37.95
N ALA A 33 -18.05 39.49 -38.20
CA ALA A 33 -18.57 38.42 -37.35
C ALA A 33 -17.62 37.22 -37.30
N ALA A 34 -17.13 36.75 -38.46
CA ALA A 34 -16.19 35.64 -38.53
C ALA A 34 -14.87 35.94 -37.81
N GLN A 35 -14.37 37.19 -37.90
CA GLN A 35 -13.18 37.62 -37.17
C GLN A 35 -13.40 37.63 -35.65
N ALA A 36 -14.56 38.10 -35.19
CA ALA A 36 -14.92 38.10 -33.78
C ALA A 36 -15.03 36.67 -33.23
N ASP A 37 -15.65 35.75 -33.97
CA ASP A 37 -15.76 34.36 -33.56
C ASP A 37 -14.38 33.67 -33.56
N ALA A 38 -13.55 33.92 -34.57
CA ALA A 38 -12.17 33.41 -34.60
C ALA A 38 -11.31 33.94 -33.43
N ALA A 39 -11.55 35.17 -32.98
CA ALA A 39 -10.89 35.71 -31.79
C ALA A 39 -11.36 34.97 -30.52
N ARG A 40 -12.68 34.81 -30.33
CA ARG A 40 -13.25 34.06 -29.20
C ARG A 40 -12.75 32.61 -29.16
N HIS A 41 -12.68 31.94 -30.29
CA HIS A 41 -12.15 30.57 -30.37
C HIS A 41 -10.67 30.50 -29.98
N ARG A 42 -9.85 31.47 -30.38
CA ARG A 42 -8.44 31.56 -29.97
C ARG A 42 -8.30 31.81 -28.47
N ASP A 43 -9.11 32.69 -27.90
CA ASP A 43 -9.10 32.97 -26.47
C ASP A 43 -9.52 31.73 -25.67
N ASN A 44 -10.57 31.05 -26.10
CA ASN A 44 -11.04 29.80 -25.50
C ASN A 44 -9.98 28.69 -25.59
N ALA A 45 -9.31 28.53 -26.74
CA ALA A 45 -8.25 27.56 -26.91
C ALA A 45 -7.05 27.85 -26.00
N THR A 46 -6.69 29.13 -25.85
CA THR A 46 -5.60 29.56 -24.95
C THR A 46 -5.95 29.29 -23.49
N ALA A 47 -7.19 29.60 -23.07
CA ALA A 47 -7.68 29.31 -21.73
C ALA A 47 -7.72 27.79 -21.45
N ALA A 48 -8.19 26.98 -22.41
CA ALA A 48 -8.21 25.53 -22.30
C ALA A 48 -6.80 24.94 -22.17
N ALA A 49 -5.84 25.41 -22.98
CA ALA A 49 -4.45 24.98 -22.91
C ALA A 49 -3.82 25.29 -21.54
N SER A 50 -4.09 26.48 -20.99
CA SER A 50 -3.65 26.86 -19.63
C SER A 50 -4.23 25.93 -18.56
N THR A 51 -5.53 25.64 -18.64
CA THR A 51 -6.20 24.71 -17.72
C THR A 51 -5.62 23.31 -17.80
N ILE A 52 -5.40 22.79 -19.02
CA ILE A 52 -4.77 21.47 -19.23
C ILE A 52 -3.36 21.44 -18.61
N GLY A 53 -2.58 22.51 -18.78
CA GLY A 53 -1.25 22.64 -18.16
C GLY A 53 -1.31 22.54 -16.63
N LYS A 54 -2.24 23.28 -16.01
CA LYS A 54 -2.45 23.24 -14.55
C LYS A 54 -2.87 21.85 -14.06
N LEU A 55 -3.79 21.20 -14.77
CA LEU A 55 -4.25 19.85 -14.41
C LEU A 55 -3.14 18.81 -14.54
N ARG A 56 -2.30 18.89 -15.58
CA ARG A 56 -1.12 18.01 -15.72
C ARG A 56 -0.12 18.19 -14.58
N ALA A 57 0.15 19.43 -14.17
CA ALA A 57 1.03 19.69 -13.04
C ALA A 57 0.46 19.18 -11.71
N ALA A 58 -0.86 19.33 -11.50
CA ALA A 58 -1.54 18.80 -10.32
C ALA A 58 -1.53 17.26 -10.30
N LEU A 59 -1.76 16.62 -11.45
CA LEU A 59 -1.70 15.17 -11.59
C LEU A 59 -0.30 14.64 -11.28
N ALA A 60 0.75 15.23 -11.87
CA ALA A 60 2.12 14.83 -11.61
C ALA A 60 2.50 14.95 -10.11
N ARG A 61 2.01 15.99 -9.43
CA ARG A 61 2.20 16.14 -7.98
C ARG A 61 1.50 15.02 -7.21
N ALA A 62 0.23 14.76 -7.51
CA ALA A 62 -0.56 13.71 -6.85
C ALA A 62 0.04 12.31 -7.08
N GLU A 63 0.54 12.03 -8.27
CA GLU A 63 1.24 10.78 -8.59
C GLU A 63 2.55 10.64 -7.78
N GLY A 64 3.31 11.72 -7.63
CA GLY A 64 4.50 11.75 -6.78
C GLY A 64 4.19 11.51 -5.30
N GLU A 65 3.17 12.19 -4.76
CA GLU A 65 2.72 11.98 -3.38
C GLU A 65 2.24 10.54 -3.15
N LEU A 66 1.48 9.98 -4.10
CA LEU A 66 1.01 8.61 -4.04
C LEU A 66 2.16 7.60 -4.05
N ALA A 67 3.21 7.84 -4.84
CA ALA A 67 4.40 6.99 -4.86
C ALA A 67 5.12 6.99 -3.50
N VAL A 68 5.27 8.16 -2.88
CA VAL A 68 5.87 8.30 -1.54
C VAL A 68 5.05 7.56 -0.49
N LEU A 69 3.73 7.77 -0.48
CA LEU A 69 2.84 7.10 0.48
C LEU A 69 2.85 5.57 0.32
N ARG A 70 2.93 5.07 -0.92
CA ARG A 70 3.05 3.62 -1.19
C ARG A 70 4.37 3.06 -0.67
N ALA A 71 5.47 3.78 -0.86
CA ALA A 71 6.77 3.36 -0.35
C ALA A 71 6.77 3.33 1.20
N GLN A 72 6.19 4.34 1.85
CA GLN A 72 6.03 4.37 3.30
C GLN A 72 5.17 3.22 3.82
N ALA A 73 4.02 2.96 3.18
CA ALA A 73 3.15 1.86 3.57
C ALA A 73 3.83 0.48 3.43
N HIS A 74 4.73 0.33 2.46
CA HIS A 74 5.52 -0.90 2.31
C HIS A 74 6.50 -1.09 3.47
N LEU A 75 7.25 -0.04 3.84
CA LEU A 75 8.17 -0.06 4.98
C LEU A 75 7.44 -0.35 6.29
N ASP A 76 6.30 0.31 6.53
CA ASP A 76 5.48 0.06 7.72
C ASP A 76 4.98 -1.40 7.78
N ALA A 77 4.68 -2.00 6.64
CA ALA A 77 4.26 -3.39 6.57
C ALA A 77 5.41 -4.35 6.92
N GLU A 78 6.63 -4.08 6.42
CA GLU A 78 7.83 -4.82 6.76
C GLU A 78 8.16 -4.71 8.25
N ASP A 79 8.14 -3.50 8.80
CA ASP A 79 8.37 -3.24 10.22
C ASP A 79 7.37 -3.98 11.10
N ARG A 80 6.08 -3.99 10.73
CA ARG A 80 5.06 -4.78 11.44
C ARG A 80 5.32 -6.28 11.40
N VAL A 81 5.92 -6.81 10.33
CA VAL A 81 6.31 -8.22 10.27
C VAL A 81 7.50 -8.48 11.20
N VAL A 82 8.51 -7.61 11.19
CA VAL A 82 9.68 -7.71 12.07
C VAL A 82 9.25 -7.61 13.54
N LEU A 83 8.44 -6.63 13.92
CA LEU A 83 7.91 -6.46 15.27
C LEU A 83 7.13 -7.69 15.74
N ARG A 84 6.29 -8.29 14.87
CA ARG A 84 5.58 -9.54 15.22
C ARG A 84 6.54 -10.69 15.47
N LYS A 85 7.60 -10.83 14.67
CA LYS A 85 8.63 -11.86 14.89
C LYS A 85 9.41 -11.62 16.20
N LEU A 86 9.77 -10.38 16.49
CA LEU A 86 10.45 -10.01 17.73
C LEU A 86 9.56 -10.28 18.95
N LEU A 87 8.28 -9.89 18.90
CA LEU A 87 7.32 -10.19 19.96
C LEU A 87 7.10 -11.70 20.15
N SER A 88 7.03 -12.47 19.06
CA SER A 88 6.94 -13.93 19.15
C SER A 88 8.18 -14.53 19.81
N THR A 89 9.37 -14.04 19.46
CA THR A 89 10.65 -14.49 20.04
C THR A 89 10.73 -14.12 21.52
N ALA A 90 10.38 -12.88 21.88
CA ALA A 90 10.35 -12.43 23.27
C ALA A 90 9.37 -13.25 24.10
N ARG A 91 8.17 -13.55 23.59
CA ARG A 91 7.19 -14.42 24.25
C ARG A 91 7.76 -15.82 24.50
N LYS A 92 8.39 -16.45 23.49
CA LYS A 92 9.03 -17.76 23.64
C LYS A 92 10.14 -17.75 24.70
N GLN A 93 10.96 -16.70 24.73
CA GLN A 93 12.01 -16.54 25.74
C GLN A 93 11.43 -16.36 27.15
N THR A 94 10.34 -15.61 27.29
CA THR A 94 9.64 -15.48 28.58
C THR A 94 9.04 -16.82 29.02
N THR A 95 8.37 -17.55 28.13
CA THR A 95 7.84 -18.89 28.45
C THR A 95 8.96 -19.84 28.88
N ALA A 96 10.06 -19.90 28.12
CA ALA A 96 11.20 -20.74 28.47
C ALA A 96 11.86 -20.36 29.82
N ARG A 97 11.78 -19.09 30.25
CA ARG A 97 12.24 -18.68 31.59
C ARG A 97 11.28 -19.07 32.71
N ASN A 98 10.00 -19.30 32.39
CA ASN A 98 8.97 -19.70 33.33
C ASN A 98 8.71 -21.20 33.31
N GLU A 99 9.60 -21.98 32.69
CA GLU A 99 9.54 -23.44 32.63
C GLU A 99 10.81 -24.00 33.25
N VAL A 100 10.66 -25.10 33.97
CA VAL A 100 11.77 -25.80 34.59
C VAL A 100 11.63 -27.28 34.27
N ALA A 101 12.76 -27.90 33.93
CA ALA A 101 12.81 -29.33 33.64
C ALA A 101 13.11 -30.10 34.92
N VAL A 102 12.23 -31.03 35.25
CA VAL A 102 12.34 -31.89 36.42
C VAL A 102 12.76 -33.27 35.97
N LEU A 103 13.85 -33.77 36.56
CA LEU A 103 14.34 -35.12 36.37
C LEU A 103 13.83 -36.01 37.51
N LEU A 104 13.19 -37.10 37.12
CA LEU A 104 12.61 -38.08 38.02
C LEU A 104 13.27 -39.44 37.81
N ARG A 105 13.48 -40.19 38.90
CA ARG A 105 13.98 -41.56 38.88
C ARG A 105 12.97 -42.47 39.55
N HIS A 106 12.46 -43.47 38.82
CA HIS A 106 11.36 -44.33 39.28
C HIS A 106 10.13 -43.56 39.85
N GLY A 107 9.86 -42.36 39.31
CA GLY A 107 8.77 -41.51 39.78
C GLY A 107 9.09 -40.54 40.91
N GLU A 108 10.27 -40.66 41.54
CA GLU A 108 10.71 -39.74 42.60
C GLU A 108 11.55 -38.59 42.03
N LEU A 109 11.43 -37.40 42.65
CA LEU A 109 12.20 -36.22 42.27
C LEU A 109 13.69 -36.47 42.53
N HIS A 110 14.50 -36.36 41.48
CA HIS A 110 15.96 -36.43 41.59
C HIS A 110 16.59 -35.03 41.52
N SER A 111 16.38 -34.32 40.42
CA SER A 111 16.98 -32.99 40.23
C SER A 111 16.14 -32.05 39.37
N VAL A 112 16.43 -30.75 39.46
CA VAL A 112 15.67 -29.67 38.84
C VAL A 112 16.64 -28.82 38.01
N HIS A 113 16.29 -28.57 36.74
CA HIS A 113 17.18 -27.94 35.76
C HIS A 113 16.49 -26.81 35.02
N ALA A 114 17.27 -25.78 34.65
CA ALA A 114 16.76 -24.64 33.92
C ALA A 114 16.28 -24.98 32.49
N THR A 115 16.74 -26.09 31.90
CA THR A 115 16.32 -26.54 30.57
C THR A 115 16.17 -28.06 30.53
N GLN A 116 15.31 -28.53 29.62
CA GLN A 116 15.12 -29.96 29.37
C GLN A 116 16.43 -30.65 28.99
N GLN A 117 17.24 -30.01 28.14
CA GLN A 117 18.53 -30.55 27.71
C GLN A 117 19.52 -30.70 28.86
N ALA A 118 19.51 -29.79 29.84
CA ALA A 118 20.34 -29.93 31.04
C ALA A 118 19.88 -31.11 31.92
N ALA A 119 18.57 -31.32 32.05
CA ALA A 119 18.03 -32.49 32.75
C ALA A 119 18.36 -33.81 32.04
N GLU A 120 18.29 -33.85 30.71
CA GLU A 120 18.66 -35.01 29.90
C GLU A 120 20.17 -35.32 30.03
N ALA A 121 21.03 -34.29 29.97
CA ALA A 121 22.47 -34.46 30.16
C ALA A 121 22.81 -34.98 31.57
N ALA A 122 22.10 -34.52 32.60
CA ALA A 122 22.26 -35.02 33.97
C ALA A 122 21.82 -36.49 34.11
N ALA A 123 20.70 -36.88 33.48
CA ALA A 123 20.28 -38.27 33.40
C ALA A 123 21.36 -39.17 32.78
N VAL A 124 21.95 -38.76 31.66
CA VAL A 124 23.04 -39.50 31.00
C VAL A 124 24.25 -39.62 31.91
N ALA A 125 24.66 -38.53 32.57
CA ALA A 125 25.80 -38.53 33.49
C ALA A 125 25.59 -39.49 34.67
N ASP A 126 24.35 -39.62 35.14
CA ASP A 126 23.97 -40.52 36.23
C ASP A 126 23.65 -41.97 35.77
N GLY A 127 23.96 -42.30 34.51
CA GLY A 127 23.90 -43.66 33.99
C GLY A 127 22.56 -44.07 33.38
N ALA A 128 21.72 -43.11 32.96
CA ALA A 128 20.51 -43.41 32.21
C ALA A 128 20.85 -43.97 30.81
N PRO A 129 20.23 -45.10 30.39
CA PRO A 129 20.46 -45.64 29.05
C PRO A 129 19.82 -44.73 27.99
N PRO A 130 20.45 -44.54 26.81
CA PRO A 130 20.02 -43.59 25.77
C PRO A 130 18.61 -43.80 25.19
N GLN A 131 17.95 -44.90 25.55
CA GLN A 131 16.65 -45.33 25.04
C GLN A 131 15.66 -45.66 26.18
N GLY A 132 16.02 -45.39 27.44
CA GLY A 132 15.22 -45.72 28.63
C GLY A 132 14.61 -44.53 29.37
N TRP A 133 14.61 -43.33 28.76
CA TRP A 133 13.88 -42.19 29.29
C TRP A 133 12.76 -41.73 28.37
N VAL A 134 11.68 -41.23 28.98
CA VAL A 134 10.56 -40.62 28.26
C VAL A 134 10.58 -39.12 28.56
N SER A 135 10.75 -38.31 27.51
CA SER A 135 10.58 -36.86 27.59
C SER A 135 9.11 -36.53 27.35
N VAL A 136 8.39 -36.18 28.40
CA VAL A 136 6.95 -35.89 28.33
C VAL A 136 6.75 -34.38 28.28
N ALA A 137 6.10 -33.89 27.22
CA ALA A 137 5.72 -32.49 27.10
C ALA A 137 4.74 -32.08 28.21
N ALA A 138 4.79 -30.82 28.63
CA ALA A 138 3.92 -30.29 29.68
C ALA A 138 2.44 -30.56 29.38
N GLY A 139 1.72 -31.17 30.34
CA GLY A 139 0.28 -31.46 30.23
C GLY A 139 -0.11 -32.80 29.60
N THR A 140 0.84 -33.63 29.15
CA THR A 140 0.53 -34.98 28.63
C THR A 140 0.32 -35.98 29.78
N PRO A 141 -0.68 -36.88 29.73
CA PRO A 141 -0.88 -37.91 30.76
C PRO A 141 0.36 -38.79 30.89
N LEU A 142 0.87 -38.92 32.12
CA LEU A 142 2.12 -39.62 32.39
C LEU A 142 1.91 -41.15 32.37
N PRO A 143 2.80 -41.92 31.71
CA PRO A 143 2.83 -43.36 31.88
C PRO A 143 3.18 -43.74 33.34
N PRO A 144 2.78 -44.94 33.82
CA PRO A 144 2.98 -45.35 35.20
C PRO A 144 4.45 -45.24 35.63
N ALA A 145 4.68 -44.62 36.79
CA ALA A 145 6.01 -44.27 37.29
C ALA A 145 6.96 -45.48 37.51
N ALA A 146 6.41 -46.69 37.63
CA ALA A 146 7.17 -47.92 37.85
C ALA A 146 7.88 -48.42 36.58
N ASP A 147 7.41 -48.05 35.39
CA ASP A 147 7.85 -48.66 34.13
C ASP A 147 9.02 -47.91 33.47
N VAL A 148 9.34 -46.70 33.95
CA VAL A 148 10.38 -45.86 33.35
C VAL A 148 11.42 -45.46 34.42
N PRO A 149 12.66 -45.96 34.33
CA PRO A 149 13.69 -45.70 35.33
C PRO A 149 14.10 -44.23 35.39
N TRP A 150 14.06 -43.50 34.27
CA TRP A 150 14.42 -42.09 34.17
C TRP A 150 13.37 -41.31 33.38
N ARG A 151 12.89 -40.17 33.91
CA ARG A 151 11.86 -39.36 33.25
C ARG A 151 12.19 -37.88 33.36
N VAL A 152 12.09 -37.16 32.24
CA VAL A 152 12.19 -35.69 32.22
C VAL A 152 10.81 -35.12 31.94
N THR A 153 10.37 -34.19 32.78
CA THR A 153 9.09 -33.50 32.63
C THR A 153 9.29 -32.00 32.77
N VAL A 154 8.76 -31.23 31.84
CA VAL A 154 8.79 -29.76 31.91
C VAL A 154 7.56 -29.29 32.67
N LEU A 155 7.77 -28.53 33.75
CA LEU A 155 6.71 -27.96 34.57
C LEU A 155 6.72 -26.43 34.45
N PRO A 156 5.54 -25.80 34.33
CA PRO A 156 5.45 -24.35 34.42
C PRO A 156 5.73 -23.92 35.87
N VAL A 157 6.55 -22.89 36.02
CA VAL A 157 6.82 -22.25 37.31
C VAL A 157 5.93 -21.02 37.40
N HIS A 158 4.93 -21.07 38.26
CA HIS A 158 4.14 -19.90 38.59
C HIS A 158 4.92 -19.05 39.59
N THR A 159 5.48 -17.93 39.14
CA THR A 159 5.95 -16.88 40.05
C THR A 159 4.71 -16.19 40.62
N GLU A 160 4.30 -16.54 41.84
CA GLU A 160 3.38 -15.70 42.61
C GLU A 160 4.06 -14.34 42.81
N ARG A 161 3.39 -13.27 42.36
CA ARG A 161 3.76 -11.88 42.62
C ARG A 161 2.71 -11.27 43.52
#